data_AF-A0AAE3NI89-F1
#
_entry.id   AF-A0AAE3NI89-F1
#
_cell.length_a   1.000
_cell.length_b   1.000
_cell.length_c   1.000
_cell.angle_alpha   90.00
_cell.angle_beta   90.00
_cell.angle_gamma   90.00
#
_symmetry.space_group_name_H-M   'P 1'
#
loop_
_entity.id
_entity.type
_entity.pdbx_description
1 polymer ?
#
loop_
_entity_poly.entity_id
_entity_poly.type
_entity_poly.pdbx_seq_one_letter_code
_entity_poly.pdbx_strand_id
1 'polypeptide(L)'
;MQHYAPALPEYKHLPQVPNPFGRGEYFTNRVAVRQIATAYVPGWPDQFVYYVTGTTGAREDVEVEEELKVQAQLQALRQWKRYVFDPASPTDVDAISETVDRVFDVISEFGPGALSLADVRPDEVQGEHLAAVLRASSSWADAVPGWSNALQVAATALTNSGIDPNDALYGMIDIE
;
A
#
# COMPACT_ATOMS: atom_id res chain seq x y z
N MET A 1 -27.65 -23.33 32.92
CA MET A 1 -26.34 -23.54 32.27
C MET A 1 -25.64 -22.20 32.20
N GLN A 2 -24.65 -21.97 33.05
CA GLN A 2 -23.82 -20.75 33.05
C GLN A 2 -22.54 -21.06 32.26
N HIS A 3 -22.24 -20.29 31.21
CA HIS A 3 -21.01 -20.42 30.45
C HIS A 3 -19.89 -19.64 31.14
N TYR A 4 -18.84 -20.36 31.55
CA TYR A 4 -17.58 -19.80 32.05
C TYR A 4 -16.71 -19.38 30.86
N ALA A 5 -16.27 -18.12 30.82
CA ALA A 5 -15.20 -17.68 29.92
C ALA A 5 -13.84 -17.97 30.57
N PRO A 6 -12.83 -18.49 29.85
CA PRO A 6 -11.51 -18.73 30.40
C PRO A 6 -10.72 -17.42 30.58
N ALA A 7 -9.97 -17.32 31.68
CA ALA A 7 -9.10 -16.19 31.97
C ALA A 7 -7.90 -16.12 30.99
N LEU A 8 -7.59 -14.91 30.52
CA LEU A 8 -6.42 -14.64 29.67
C LEU A 8 -5.12 -14.76 30.48
N PRO A 9 -4.02 -15.25 29.88
CA PRO A 9 -2.74 -15.41 30.57
C PRO A 9 -2.09 -14.06 30.90
N GLU A 10 -1.48 -13.97 32.08
CA GLU A 10 -0.68 -12.83 32.53
C GLU A 10 0.52 -12.60 31.59
N TYR A 11 0.51 -11.49 30.84
CA TYR A 11 1.67 -11.03 30.07
C TYR A 11 2.76 -10.51 31.02
N LYS A 12 3.61 -11.42 31.50
CA LYS A 12 4.85 -11.05 32.21
C LYS A 12 5.99 -10.84 31.20
N HIS A 13 6.48 -9.60 31.18
CA HIS A 13 7.77 -9.15 30.64
C HIS A 13 7.97 -9.16 29.12
N LEU A 14 7.52 -8.09 28.45
CA LEU A 14 8.17 -7.63 27.23
C LEU A 14 9.35 -6.69 27.60
N PRO A 15 10.49 -6.76 26.90
CA PRO A 15 11.64 -5.91 27.17
C PRO A 15 11.30 -4.44 26.89
N GLN A 16 11.63 -3.54 27.83
CA GLN A 16 11.47 -2.10 27.63
C GLN A 16 12.52 -1.60 26.65
N VAL A 17 12.07 -1.04 25.53
CA VAL A 17 12.93 -0.36 24.56
C VAL A 17 13.14 1.08 25.05
N PRO A 18 14.37 1.61 25.09
CA PRO A 18 14.63 2.97 25.55
C PRO A 18 13.93 3.99 24.65
N ASN A 19 13.21 4.93 25.28
CA ASN A 19 12.65 6.09 24.59
C ASN A 19 13.79 6.93 23.97
N PRO A 20 13.85 7.10 22.64
CA PRO A 20 14.91 7.86 21.98
C PRO A 20 14.80 9.38 22.20
N PHE A 21 13.70 9.85 22.80
CA PHE A 21 13.46 11.27 23.06
C PHE A 21 13.52 11.54 24.57
N GLY A 22 14.75 11.54 25.09
CA GLY A 22 15.01 11.94 26.46
C GLY A 22 14.64 13.41 26.70
N ARG A 23 13.55 13.64 27.42
CA ARG A 23 13.39 14.72 28.43
C ARG A 23 12.06 14.55 29.16
N GLY A 24 12.15 14.46 30.49
CA GLY A 24 10.98 14.35 31.36
C GLY A 24 10.25 15.68 31.46
N GLU A 25 9.01 15.71 31.00
CA GLU A 25 8.02 16.73 31.36
C GLU A 25 6.65 16.04 31.44
N TYR A 26 6.00 16.16 32.60
CA TYR A 26 4.64 15.71 32.82
C TYR A 26 3.70 16.67 32.11
N PHE A 27 2.86 16.15 31.23
CA PHE A 27 1.81 16.93 30.60
C PHE A 27 0.45 16.32 30.89
N THR A 28 -0.30 16.98 31.77
CA THR A 28 -1.75 16.91 31.83
C THR A 28 -2.34 17.60 30.60
N ASN A 29 -3.34 16.98 29.99
CA ASN A 29 -3.98 17.33 28.70
C ASN A 29 -3.05 17.34 27.48
N ARG A 30 -2.99 16.24 26.71
CA ARG A 30 -2.38 16.26 25.37
C ARG A 30 -3.11 15.40 24.35
N VAL A 31 -3.64 16.12 23.36
CA VAL A 31 -3.92 15.77 21.98
C VAL A 31 -3.28 14.44 21.55
N ALA A 32 -4.13 13.49 21.13
CA ALA A 32 -3.70 12.29 20.44
C ALA A 32 -3.12 12.68 19.08
N VAL A 33 -1.81 12.88 19.01
CA VAL A 33 -1.09 12.92 17.74
C VAL A 33 -0.60 11.50 17.47
N ARG A 34 -1.32 10.74 16.64
CA ARG A 34 -0.78 9.50 16.05
C ARG A 34 0.06 9.89 14.85
N GLN A 35 1.38 9.72 14.94
CA GLN A 35 2.27 9.75 13.79
C GLN A 35 2.37 8.33 13.22
N ILE A 36 2.01 8.16 11.95
CA ILE A 36 2.33 6.95 11.20
C ILE A 36 3.81 7.06 10.83
N ALA A 37 4.66 6.27 11.48
CA ALA A 37 6.07 6.19 11.15
C ALA A 37 6.29 4.97 10.25
N THR A 38 6.62 5.22 8.99
CA THR A 38 7.03 4.19 8.04
C THR A 38 8.54 4.02 8.18
N ALA A 39 9.00 2.85 8.62
CA ALA A 39 10.42 2.52 8.67
C ALA A 39 10.75 1.44 7.63
N TYR A 40 11.72 1.74 6.76
CA TYR A 40 12.32 0.75 5.87
C TYR A 40 13.33 -0.09 6.67
N VAL A 41 13.14 -1.42 6.67
CA VAL A 41 14.08 -2.37 7.29
C VAL A 41 14.79 -3.14 6.18
N PRO A 42 16.11 -2.93 5.96
CA PRO A 42 16.86 -3.62 4.92
C PRO A 42 16.88 -5.14 5.15
N GLY A 43 16.53 -5.93 4.13
CA GLY A 43 16.67 -7.40 4.13
C GLY A 43 15.40 -8.21 4.41
N TRP A 44 14.24 -7.56 4.54
CA TRP A 44 12.95 -8.22 4.63
C TRP A 44 12.13 -7.94 3.36
N PRO A 45 11.76 -8.96 2.57
CA PRO A 45 10.84 -8.76 1.45
C PRO A 45 9.42 -8.58 2.04
N ASP A 46 8.80 -7.44 1.74
CA ASP A 46 7.34 -7.21 1.83
C ASP A 46 6.64 -7.00 3.18
N GLN A 47 7.26 -6.38 4.20
CA GLN A 47 6.46 -5.89 5.34
C GLN A 47 6.81 -4.46 5.78
N PHE A 48 5.91 -3.52 5.49
CA PHE A 48 5.77 -2.30 6.28
C PHE A 48 5.20 -2.71 7.64
N VAL A 49 6.00 -2.60 8.71
CA VAL A 49 5.51 -2.82 10.08
C VAL A 49 4.91 -1.52 10.59
N TYR A 50 3.58 -1.48 10.72
CA TYR A 50 2.87 -0.36 11.32
C TYR A 50 2.82 -0.55 12.84
N TYR A 51 3.50 0.30 13.60
CA TYR A 51 3.36 0.34 15.05
C TYR A 51 2.26 1.31 15.46
N VAL A 52 1.22 0.81 16.12
CA VAL A 52 0.21 1.63 16.79
C VAL A 52 0.49 1.60 18.29
N THR A 53 1.14 2.64 18.83
CA THR A 53 1.27 2.80 20.28
C THR A 53 0.00 3.46 20.83
N GLY A 54 -0.88 2.66 21.41
CA GLY A 54 -2.04 3.13 22.17
C GLY A 54 -1.79 3.06 23.67
N THR A 55 -1.95 4.19 24.38
CA THR A 55 -2.10 4.19 25.84
C THR A 55 -3.55 3.92 26.20
N THR A 56 -3.74 2.89 27.01
CA THR A 56 -5.00 2.29 27.48
C THR A 56 -5.95 3.28 28.16
N GLY A 57 -7.22 3.33 27.72
CA GLY A 57 -8.25 4.02 28.48
C GLY A 57 -9.64 4.28 27.85
N ALA A 58 -10.16 3.43 26.96
CA ALA A 58 -11.60 3.33 26.58
C ALA A 58 -11.74 2.22 25.51
N ARG A 59 -12.13 0.98 25.89
CA ARG A 59 -11.48 -0.21 25.30
C ARG A 59 -12.35 -1.32 24.68
N GLU A 60 -13.55 -1.09 24.14
CA GLU A 60 -14.18 -2.16 23.30
C GLU A 60 -14.83 -1.63 22.02
N ASP A 61 -15.70 -0.63 22.08
CA ASP A 61 -16.45 -0.23 20.87
C ASP A 61 -15.64 0.61 19.87
N VAL A 62 -14.66 1.38 20.34
CA VAL A 62 -13.80 2.23 19.48
C VAL A 62 -12.70 1.41 18.80
N GLU A 63 -12.16 0.37 19.46
CA GLU A 63 -11.11 -0.48 18.89
C GLU A 63 -11.65 -1.29 17.69
N VAL A 64 -12.88 -1.82 17.76
CA VAL A 64 -13.47 -2.63 16.68
C VAL A 64 -13.79 -1.80 15.43
N GLU A 65 -14.31 -0.57 15.58
CA GLU A 65 -14.61 0.29 14.42
C GLU A 65 -13.33 0.79 13.74
N GLU A 66 -12.27 1.07 14.50
CA GLU A 66 -10.97 1.43 13.95
C GLU A 66 -10.30 0.26 13.21
N GLU A 67 -10.36 -0.96 13.75
CA GLU A 67 -9.81 -2.15 13.09
C GLU A 67 -10.49 -2.46 11.75
N LEU A 68 -11.82 -2.37 11.69
CA LEU A 68 -12.59 -2.58 10.46
C LEU A 68 -12.24 -1.56 9.37
N LYS A 69 -12.03 -0.29 9.75
CA LYS A 69 -11.58 0.75 8.82
C LYS A 69 -10.19 0.45 8.27
N VAL A 70 -9.24 0.05 9.11
CA VAL A 70 -7.88 -0.32 8.66
C VAL A 70 -7.92 -1.50 7.70
N GLN A 71 -8.75 -2.52 7.98
CA GLN A 71 -8.90 -3.65 7.05
C GLN A 71 -9.50 -3.25 5.71
N ALA A 72 -10.54 -2.41 5.71
CA ALA A 72 -11.15 -1.91 4.48
C ALA A 72 -10.15 -1.10 3.64
N GLN A 73 -9.34 -0.23 4.28
CA GLN A 73 -8.28 0.53 3.61
C GLN A 73 -7.22 -0.40 3.01
N LEU A 74 -6.77 -1.41 3.75
CA LEU A 74 -5.80 -2.39 3.24
C LEU A 74 -6.36 -3.19 2.06
N GLN A 75 -7.66 -3.50 2.07
CA GLN A 75 -8.29 -4.16 0.94
C GLN A 75 -8.35 -3.25 -0.28
N ALA A 76 -8.77 -2.00 -0.12
CA ALA A 76 -8.80 -1.01 -1.21
C ALA A 76 -7.41 -0.84 -1.86
N LEU A 77 -6.36 -0.70 -1.05
CA LEU A 77 -4.97 -0.57 -1.52
C LEU A 77 -4.43 -1.79 -2.27
N ARG A 78 -5.04 -2.98 -2.10
CA ARG A 78 -4.60 -4.24 -2.71
C ARG A 78 -5.40 -4.63 -3.96
N GLN A 79 -6.57 -4.04 -4.18
CA GLN A 79 -7.48 -4.50 -5.24
C GLN A 79 -6.91 -4.32 -6.64
N TRP A 80 -6.29 -3.18 -6.96
CA TRP A 80 -5.66 -2.98 -8.27
C TRP A 80 -4.43 -3.87 -8.47
N LYS A 81 -3.68 -4.16 -7.38
CA LYS A 81 -2.45 -4.96 -7.43
C LYS A 81 -2.69 -6.37 -7.95
N ARG A 82 -3.87 -6.95 -7.71
CA ARG A 82 -4.16 -8.32 -8.16
C ARG A 82 -4.05 -8.49 -9.68
N TYR A 83 -4.38 -7.43 -10.43
CA TYR A 83 -4.34 -7.45 -11.89
C TYR A 83 -2.96 -7.11 -12.43
N VAL A 84 -2.26 -6.21 -11.74
CA VAL A 84 -0.91 -5.79 -12.13
C VAL A 84 0.12 -6.87 -11.83
N PHE A 85 0.07 -7.53 -10.68
CA PHE A 85 1.11 -8.48 -10.20
C PHE A 85 0.77 -9.95 -10.49
N ASP A 86 -0.11 -10.20 -11.45
CA ASP A 86 -0.37 -11.54 -11.98
C ASP A 86 -0.16 -11.50 -13.50
N PRO A 87 0.97 -11.99 -14.03
CA PRO A 87 1.25 -12.01 -15.46
C PRO A 87 0.20 -12.72 -16.32
N ALA A 88 -0.64 -13.57 -15.71
CA ALA A 88 -1.71 -14.29 -16.39
C ALA A 88 -3.09 -13.60 -16.26
N SER A 89 -3.15 -12.40 -15.68
CA SER A 89 -4.40 -11.66 -15.54
C SER A 89 -5.06 -11.36 -16.88
N PRO A 90 -6.41 -11.38 -16.95
CA PRO A 90 -7.15 -11.07 -18.17
C PRO A 90 -6.94 -9.61 -18.57
N THR A 91 -6.85 -9.34 -19.87
CA THR A 91 -6.54 -8.00 -20.43
C THR A 91 -7.65 -7.47 -21.33
N ASP A 92 -8.84 -8.05 -21.23
CA ASP A 92 -10.01 -7.49 -21.86
C ASP A 92 -10.36 -6.10 -21.29
N VAL A 93 -11.19 -5.37 -22.02
CA VAL A 93 -11.54 -3.97 -21.72
C VAL A 93 -12.16 -3.84 -20.32
N ASP A 94 -12.93 -4.82 -19.86
CA ASP A 94 -13.57 -4.77 -18.54
C ASP A 94 -12.52 -4.91 -17.43
N ALA A 95 -11.57 -5.83 -17.59
CA ALA A 95 -10.47 -6.02 -16.63
C ALA A 95 -9.56 -4.78 -16.55
N ILE A 96 -9.16 -4.21 -17.68
CA ILE A 96 -8.34 -2.98 -17.71
C ILE A 96 -9.10 -1.81 -17.07
N SER A 97 -10.39 -1.65 -17.39
CA SER A 97 -11.23 -0.58 -16.83
C SER A 97 -11.34 -0.72 -15.31
N GLU A 98 -11.52 -1.94 -14.79
CA GLU A 98 -11.55 -2.16 -13.35
C GLU A 98 -10.22 -1.76 -12.70
N THR A 99 -9.07 -2.12 -13.28
CA THR A 99 -7.76 -1.69 -12.76
C THR A 99 -7.66 -0.17 -12.65
N VAL A 100 -8.09 0.55 -13.69
CA VAL A 100 -8.08 2.02 -13.71
C VAL A 100 -9.00 2.61 -12.65
N ASP A 101 -10.22 2.09 -12.52
CA ASP A 101 -11.18 2.54 -11.50
C ASP A 101 -10.60 2.38 -10.10
N ARG A 102 -10.00 1.22 -9.79
CA ARG A 102 -9.36 0.98 -8.49
C ARG A 102 -8.17 1.90 -8.24
N VAL A 103 -7.40 2.27 -9.26
CA VAL A 103 -6.32 3.24 -9.12
C VAL A 103 -6.87 4.62 -8.77
N PHE A 104 -7.93 5.07 -9.43
CA PHE A 104 -8.57 6.34 -9.10
C PHE A 104 -9.19 6.34 -7.70
N ASP A 105 -9.82 5.24 -7.29
CA ASP A 105 -10.31 5.07 -5.92
C ASP A 105 -9.17 5.28 -4.92
N VAL A 106 -8.03 4.61 -5.11
CA VAL A 106 -6.86 4.73 -4.23
C VAL A 106 -6.30 6.16 -4.20
N ILE A 107 -6.14 6.78 -5.36
CA ILE A 107 -5.59 8.15 -5.44
C ILE A 107 -6.55 9.16 -4.80
N SER A 108 -7.86 9.01 -5.03
CA SER A 108 -8.86 9.95 -4.50
C SER A 108 -9.04 9.83 -2.99
N GLU A 109 -8.95 8.62 -2.44
CA GLU A 109 -9.15 8.36 -1.00
C GLU A 109 -7.87 8.56 -0.18
N PHE A 110 -6.72 8.14 -0.70
CA PHE A 110 -5.45 8.09 0.06
C PHE A 110 -4.34 8.99 -0.50
N GLY A 111 -4.57 9.60 -1.65
CA GLY A 111 -3.58 10.42 -2.37
C GLY A 111 -2.64 9.58 -3.24
N PRO A 112 -1.92 10.23 -4.18
CA PRO A 112 -1.04 9.55 -5.14
C PRO A 112 0.13 8.80 -4.48
N GLY A 113 0.59 9.25 -3.30
CA GLY A 113 1.65 8.56 -2.56
C GLY A 113 1.26 7.17 -2.05
N ALA A 114 -0.04 6.86 -1.97
CA ALA A 114 -0.53 5.54 -1.58
C ALA A 114 -0.44 4.52 -2.73
N LEU A 115 -0.41 4.98 -3.97
CA LEU A 115 -0.11 4.17 -5.14
C LEU A 115 1.40 3.96 -5.21
N SER A 116 1.94 2.91 -4.59
CA SER A 116 3.36 2.59 -4.72
C SER A 116 3.60 1.61 -5.87
N LEU A 117 4.43 2.05 -6.83
CA LEU A 117 4.99 1.24 -7.92
C LEU A 117 6.47 0.94 -7.69
N ALA A 118 6.95 1.08 -6.45
CA ALA A 118 8.30 0.66 -6.10
C ALA A 118 8.45 -0.85 -6.27
N ASP A 119 9.67 -1.28 -6.62
CA ASP A 119 10.08 -2.69 -6.67
C ASP A 119 9.32 -3.60 -7.66
N VAL A 120 8.55 -3.02 -8.60
CA VAL A 120 7.96 -3.80 -9.72
C VAL A 120 9.04 -4.42 -10.59
N ARG A 121 8.83 -5.67 -11.00
CA ARG A 121 9.73 -6.41 -11.89
C ARG A 121 9.02 -6.86 -13.17
N PRO A 122 9.70 -6.86 -14.33
CA PRO A 122 9.05 -7.16 -15.61
C PRO A 122 8.44 -8.56 -15.72
N ASP A 123 8.97 -9.53 -14.99
CA ASP A 123 8.56 -10.93 -14.98
C ASP A 123 7.42 -11.24 -13.99
N GLU A 124 7.12 -10.31 -13.09
CA GLU A 124 6.10 -10.46 -12.04
C GLU A 124 4.83 -9.65 -12.35
N VAL A 125 4.78 -8.95 -13.49
CA VAL A 125 3.68 -8.04 -13.82
C VAL A 125 3.01 -8.36 -15.16
N GLN A 126 1.74 -8.00 -15.24
CA GLN A 126 1.00 -7.92 -16.50
C GLN A 126 1.22 -6.52 -17.12
N GLY A 127 1.80 -6.50 -18.32
CA GLY A 127 2.27 -5.26 -18.96
C GLY A 127 1.16 -4.25 -19.33
N GLU A 128 0.01 -4.71 -19.80
CA GLU A 128 -1.12 -3.85 -20.19
C GLU A 128 -1.79 -3.21 -18.98
N HIS A 129 -1.97 -3.96 -17.89
CA HIS A 129 -2.46 -3.43 -16.62
C HIS A 129 -1.49 -2.40 -16.04
N LEU A 130 -0.19 -2.70 -16.02
CA LEU A 130 0.81 -1.73 -15.54
C LEU A 130 0.82 -0.46 -16.41
N ALA A 131 0.72 -0.60 -17.74
CA ALA A 131 0.57 0.53 -18.66
C ALA A 131 -0.69 1.35 -18.37
N ALA A 132 -1.82 0.70 -18.08
CA ALA A 132 -3.06 1.38 -17.72
C ALA A 132 -2.92 2.17 -16.40
N VAL A 133 -2.29 1.58 -15.37
CA VAL A 133 -1.98 2.28 -14.11
C VAL A 133 -1.10 3.50 -14.35
N LEU A 134 -0.06 3.38 -15.18
CA LEU A 134 0.85 4.49 -15.51
C LEU A 134 0.13 5.61 -16.25
N ARG A 135 -0.74 5.28 -17.22
CA ARG A 135 -1.57 6.27 -17.93
C ARG A 135 -2.51 6.98 -16.96
N ALA A 136 -3.23 6.23 -16.15
CA ALA A 136 -4.19 6.76 -15.18
C ALA A 136 -3.51 7.68 -14.14
N SER A 137 -2.27 7.36 -13.75
CA SER A 137 -1.51 8.10 -12.75
C SER A 137 -0.55 9.16 -13.31
N SER A 138 -0.50 9.35 -14.63
CA SER A 138 0.47 10.23 -15.31
C SER A 138 0.51 11.67 -14.80
N SER A 139 -0.64 12.24 -14.44
CA SER A 139 -0.70 13.61 -13.88
C SER A 139 -0.07 13.75 -12.48
N TRP A 140 0.21 12.63 -11.81
CA TRP A 140 0.84 12.55 -10.50
C TRP A 140 2.18 11.81 -10.53
N ALA A 141 2.83 11.69 -11.69
CA ALA A 141 4.06 10.92 -11.87
C ALA A 141 5.13 11.24 -10.79
N ASP A 142 5.32 12.51 -10.46
CA ASP A 142 6.29 12.96 -9.44
C ASP A 142 5.91 12.60 -8.00
N ALA A 143 4.62 12.33 -7.74
CA ALA A 143 4.09 12.02 -6.41
C ALA A 143 3.90 10.51 -6.18
N VAL A 144 3.94 9.69 -7.24
CA VAL A 144 3.78 8.23 -7.20
C VAL A 144 5.15 7.57 -7.02
N PRO A 145 5.43 6.91 -5.89
CA PRO A 145 6.72 6.27 -5.66
C PRO A 145 7.03 5.19 -6.71
N GLY A 146 8.20 5.27 -7.34
CA GLY A 146 8.66 4.29 -8.32
C GLY A 146 8.12 4.47 -9.74
N TRP A 147 7.34 5.52 -10.02
CA TRP A 147 6.65 5.72 -11.31
C TRP A 147 7.57 5.62 -12.54
N SER A 148 8.69 6.36 -12.56
CA SER A 148 9.61 6.35 -13.70
C SER A 148 10.28 4.99 -13.94
N ASN A 149 10.60 4.24 -12.87
CA ASN A 149 11.13 2.88 -12.99
C ASN A 149 10.06 1.93 -13.50
N ALA A 150 8.83 2.04 -12.97
CA ALA A 150 7.69 1.24 -13.39
C ALA A 150 7.37 1.43 -14.89
N LEU A 151 7.60 2.62 -15.45
CA LEU A 151 7.45 2.86 -16.88
C LEU A 151 8.41 2.00 -17.73
N GLN A 152 9.68 1.89 -17.33
CA GLN A 152 10.67 1.04 -18.01
C GLN A 152 10.32 -0.45 -17.85
N VAL A 153 9.84 -0.83 -16.67
CA VAL A 153 9.37 -2.19 -16.37
C VAL A 153 8.16 -2.54 -17.24
N ALA A 154 7.20 -1.64 -17.40
CA ALA A 154 6.04 -1.82 -18.27
C ALA A 154 6.46 -2.05 -19.72
N ALA A 155 7.39 -1.23 -20.25
CA ALA A 155 7.89 -1.40 -21.61
C ALA A 155 8.54 -2.78 -21.82
N THR A 156 9.29 -3.25 -20.83
CA THR A 156 9.92 -4.58 -20.86
C THR A 156 8.87 -5.69 -20.80
N ALA A 157 7.90 -5.59 -19.89
CA ALA A 157 6.83 -6.58 -19.73
C ALA A 157 5.96 -6.69 -21.00
N LEU A 158 5.59 -5.55 -21.61
CA LEU A 158 4.87 -5.50 -22.89
C LEU A 158 5.66 -6.18 -24.01
N THR A 159 6.96 -5.89 -24.12
CA THR A 159 7.86 -6.53 -25.09
C THR A 159 7.90 -8.05 -24.88
N ASN A 160 7.99 -8.51 -23.63
CA ASN A 160 7.99 -9.94 -23.28
C ASN A 160 6.67 -10.63 -23.67
N SER A 161 5.57 -9.90 -23.67
CA SER A 161 4.24 -10.37 -24.11
C SER A 161 4.00 -10.22 -25.62
N GLY A 162 4.97 -9.73 -26.40
CA GLY A 162 4.83 -9.53 -27.84
C GLY A 162 3.97 -8.32 -28.21
N ILE A 163 3.76 -7.38 -27.29
CA ILE A 163 3.02 -6.13 -27.51
C ILE A 163 4.04 -5.01 -27.72
N ASP A 164 3.81 -4.15 -28.71
CA ASP A 164 4.67 -2.99 -28.95
C ASP A 164 4.50 -1.95 -27.84
N PRO A 165 5.55 -1.65 -27.04
CA PRO A 165 5.47 -0.64 -26.00
C PRO A 165 5.14 0.75 -26.52
N ASN A 166 5.48 1.08 -27.77
CA ASN A 166 5.22 2.41 -28.34
C ASN A 166 3.73 2.68 -28.53
N ASP A 167 2.92 1.63 -28.74
CA ASP A 167 1.47 1.74 -28.84
C ASP A 167 0.85 1.84 -27.44
N ALA A 168 1.16 0.88 -26.58
CA ALA A 168 0.61 0.78 -25.23
C ALA A 168 1.07 1.92 -24.28
N LEU A 169 2.27 2.48 -24.47
CA LEU A 169 2.82 3.59 -23.67
C LEU A 169 2.96 4.90 -24.45
N TYR A 170 2.24 5.04 -25.56
CA TYR A 170 2.29 6.24 -26.41
C TYR A 170 2.18 7.55 -25.59
N GLY A 171 3.15 8.44 -25.80
CA GLY A 171 3.22 9.75 -25.15
C GLY A 171 3.74 9.74 -23.70
N MET A 172 4.14 8.58 -23.18
CA MET A 172 4.80 8.46 -21.86
C MET A 172 6.29 8.12 -21.95
N ILE A 173 6.71 7.46 -23.02
CA ILE A 173 8.12 7.17 -23.31
C ILE A 173 8.63 8.07 -24.44
N ASP A 174 9.83 8.62 -24.28
CA ASP A 174 10.53 9.34 -25.35
C ASP A 174 11.21 8.33 -26.27
N ILE A 175 10.99 8.47 -27.57
CA ILE A 175 11.58 7.65 -28.62
C ILE A 175 12.81 8.40 -29.14
N GLU A 176 14.02 7.89 -28.86
CA GLU A 176 15.25 8.31 -29.56
C GLU A 176 15.47 7.49 -30.84
#